data_AF-A0A1J0VRK7-F1
#
_entry.id   AF-A0A1J0VRK7-F1
#
_cell.length_a   1.000
_cell.length_b   1.000
_cell.length_c   1.000
_cell.angle_alpha   90.00
_cell.angle_beta   90.00
_cell.angle_gamma   90.00
#
_symmetry.space_group_name_H-M   'P 1'
#
loop_
_entity.id
_entity.type
_entity.pdbx_description
1 polymer ?
#
loop_
_entity_poly.entity_id
_entity_poly.type
_entity_poly.pdbx_seq_one_letter_code
_entity_poly.pdbx_strand_id
1 'polypeptide(L)' 'MGYRYLLRERCLNWGATPEGATREMPGDDLLPRADIVSTRAVTIDVDAAAIWPWLAQFGPGRGGAYTYDWIETSSD' A
#
# COMPACT_ATOMS: atom_id res chain seq x y z
N MET A 1 16.63 8.23 -23.99
CA MET A 1 15.47 7.32 -23.92
C MET A 1 15.67 6.37 -22.73
N GLY A 2 15.41 6.83 -21.50
CA GLY A 2 15.72 6.05 -20.27
C GLY A 2 15.27 6.71 -18.96
N TYR A 3 15.18 8.03 -18.94
CA TYR A 3 14.67 8.82 -17.81
C TYR A 3 13.26 8.43 -17.35
N ARG A 4 12.34 8.13 -18.28
CA ARG A 4 10.95 7.76 -17.95
C ARG A 4 10.83 6.43 -17.22
N TYR A 5 11.70 5.46 -17.51
CA TYR A 5 11.63 4.13 -16.90
C TYR A 5 12.10 4.16 -15.44
N LEU A 6 13.24 4.81 -15.19
CA LEU A 6 13.78 4.99 -13.84
C LEU A 6 12.87 5.85 -12.96
N LEU A 7 12.23 6.88 -13.52
CA LEU A 7 11.22 7.64 -12.77
C LEU A 7 10.00 6.79 -12.44
N ARG A 8 9.47 6.04 -13.41
CA ARG A 8 8.31 5.17 -13.19
C ARG A 8 8.60 4.12 -12.12
N GLU A 9 9.76 3.49 -12.18
CA GLU A 9 10.20 2.51 -11.19
C GLU A 9 10.32 3.14 -9.79
N ARG A 10 10.92 4.33 -9.67
CA ARG A 10 11.00 5.05 -8.37
C ARG A 10 9.63 5.50 -7.86
N CYS A 11 8.70 5.85 -8.74
CA CYS A 11 7.33 6.20 -8.36
C CYS A 11 6.55 4.98 -7.87
N LEU A 12 6.72 3.82 -8.51
CA LEU A 12 6.04 2.57 -8.11
C LEU A 12 6.65 1.97 -6.85
N ASN A 13 7.95 2.11 -6.63
CA ASN A 13 8.69 1.51 -5.52
C ASN A 13 9.13 2.56 -4.48
N TRP A 14 8.34 3.62 -4.28
CA TRP A 14 8.75 4.75 -3.46
C TRP A 14 9.05 4.32 -2.02
N GLY A 15 10.26 4.59 -1.54
CA GLY A 15 10.71 4.26 -0.20
C GLY A 15 10.97 2.76 0.04
N ALA A 16 10.66 1.88 -0.92
CA ALA A 16 10.97 0.46 -0.84
C ALA A 16 12.41 0.15 -1.29
N THR A 17 13.05 -0.82 -0.65
CA THR A 17 14.30 -1.39 -1.16
C THR A 17 14.01 -2.32 -2.34
N PRO A 18 14.97 -2.57 -3.25
CA PRO A 18 14.76 -3.48 -4.39
C PRO A 18 14.30 -4.89 -3.98
N GLU A 19 14.82 -5.39 -2.86
CA GLU A 19 14.46 -6.69 -2.31
C GLU A 19 13.06 -6.67 -1.68
N GLY A 20 12.69 -5.56 -1.03
CA GLY A 20 11.35 -5.36 -0.49
C GLY A 20 10.30 -5.18 -1.58
N ALA A 21 10.66 -4.54 -2.69
CA ALA A 21 9.77 -4.29 -3.83
C ALA A 21 9.41 -5.56 -4.62
N THR A 22 10.27 -6.60 -4.58
CA THR A 22 10.07 -7.86 -5.31
C THR A 22 9.62 -9.02 -4.41
N ARG A 23 9.45 -8.77 -3.11
CA ARG A 23 9.04 -9.78 -2.14
C ARG A 23 7.54 -10.04 -2.23
N GLU A 24 7.15 -11.32 -2.24
CA GLU A 24 5.75 -11.72 -2.09
C GLU A 24 5.19 -11.29 -0.73
N MET A 25 4.05 -10.59 -0.77
CA MET A 25 3.30 -10.12 0.39
C MET A 25 1.98 -10.89 0.53
N PRO A 26 1.47 -11.07 1.76
CA PRO A 26 0.13 -11.61 1.96
C PRO A 26 -0.90 -10.80 1.17
N GLY A 27 -1.68 -11.46 0.32
CA GLY A 27 -2.69 -10.81 -0.53
C GLY A 27 -2.28 -10.63 -2.00
N ASP A 28 -1.01 -10.83 -2.36
CA ASP A 28 -0.56 -10.80 -3.76
C ASP A 28 -1.24 -11.90 -4.60
N ASP A 29 -1.64 -12.99 -3.96
CA ASP A 29 -2.37 -14.11 -4.54
C ASP A 29 -3.83 -13.78 -4.88
N LEU A 30 -4.40 -12.70 -4.33
CA LEU A 30 -5.79 -12.29 -4.58
C LEU A 30 -6.00 -11.72 -5.99
N LEU A 31 -4.97 -11.09 -6.58
CA LEU A 31 -5.01 -10.60 -7.95
C LEU A 31 -3.70 -10.94 -8.68
N PRO A 32 -3.54 -12.21 -9.13
CA PRO A 32 -2.30 -12.68 -9.74
C PRO A 32 -1.89 -11.95 -11.04
N ARG A 33 -2.83 -11.23 -11.67
CA ARG A 33 -2.62 -10.44 -12.90
C ARG A 33 -3.09 -9.00 -12.70
N ALA A 34 -2.49 -8.29 -11.77
CA ALA A 34 -2.75 -6.87 -11.59
C ALA A 34 -2.18 -6.05 -12.76
N ASP A 35 -2.96 -5.09 -13.27
CA ASP A 35 -2.51 -4.17 -14.33
C ASP A 35 -1.39 -3.22 -13.83
N ILE A 36 -1.39 -2.90 -12.53
CA ILE A 36 -0.39 -2.06 -11.87
C ILE A 36 -0.11 -2.62 -10.48
N VAL A 37 1.18 -2.77 -10.18
CA VAL A 37 1.69 -3.08 -8.83
C VAL A 37 2.59 -1.93 -8.38
N SER A 38 2.41 -1.47 -7.14
CA SER A 38 3.23 -0.43 -6.52
C SER A 38 3.51 -0.80 -5.07
N THR A 39 4.78 -0.84 -4.69
CA THR A 39 5.24 -1.14 -3.34
C THR A 39 5.78 0.13 -2.69
N ARG A 40 5.15 0.57 -1.60
CA ARG A 40 5.59 1.77 -0.86
C ARG A 40 6.00 1.39 0.55
N ALA A 41 7.14 1.90 0.99
CA ALA A 41 7.63 1.63 2.33
C ALA A 41 8.09 2.90 3.03
N VAL A 42 7.91 2.93 4.34
CA VAL A 42 8.43 3.95 5.25
C VAL A 42 9.04 3.22 6.44
N THR A 43 10.30 3.51 6.74
CA THR A 43 10.97 2.99 7.93
C THR A 43 10.66 3.88 9.12
N ILE A 44 10.19 3.27 10.21
CA ILE A 44 9.95 3.95 11.48
C ILE A 44 10.85 3.29 12.52
N ASP A 45 11.72 4.08 13.15
CA ASP A 45 12.76 3.60 14.06
C ASP A 45 12.23 3.41 15.50
N VAL A 46 11.22 2.56 15.66
CA VAL A 46 10.68 2.14 16.97
C VAL A 46 10.21 0.69 16.92
N ASP A 47 10.04 0.06 18.09
CA ASP A 47 9.51 -1.31 18.19
C ASP A 47 8.13 -1.47 17.55
N ALA A 48 7.92 -2.62 16.91
CA ALA A 48 6.63 -2.97 16.29
C ALA A 48 5.46 -2.89 17.30
N ALA A 49 5.71 -3.22 18.57
CA ALA A 49 4.72 -3.14 19.64
C ALA A 49 4.25 -1.70 19.92
N ALA A 50 5.09 -0.68 19.68
CA ALA A 50 4.73 0.72 19.84
C ALA A 50 3.86 1.25 18.69
N ILE A 51 4.02 0.68 17.49
CA ILE A 51 3.29 1.08 16.28
C ILE A 51 1.99 0.30 16.12
N TRP A 52 1.95 -0.96 16.55
CA TRP A 52 0.81 -1.86 16.33
C TRP A 52 -0.55 -1.29 16.76
N PRO A 53 -0.69 -0.59 17.91
CA PRO A 53 -1.97 0.02 18.28
C PRO A 53 -2.49 1.02 17.25
N TRP A 54 -1.60 1.74 16.56
CA TRP A 54 -1.97 2.68 15.49
C TRP A 54 -2.37 1.95 14.21
N LEU A 55 -1.68 0.86 13.87
CA LEU A 55 -1.97 0.08 12.66
C LEU A 55 -3.25 -0.74 12.77
N ALA A 56 -3.50 -1.38 13.92
CA ALA A 56 -4.67 -2.21 14.15
C ALA A 56 -6.00 -1.44 14.16
N GLN A 57 -5.94 -0.10 14.13
CA GLN A 57 -7.09 0.79 13.99
C GLN A 57 -7.45 1.04 12.51
N PHE A 58 -6.55 0.77 11.57
CA PHE A 58 -6.85 0.92 10.15
C PHE A 58 -7.76 -0.21 9.68
N GLY A 59 -8.98 0.15 9.31
CA GLY A 59 -9.98 -0.77 8.78
C GLY A 59 -11.39 -0.23 9.00
N PRO A 60 -12.37 -0.69 8.19
CA PRO A 60 -13.77 -0.31 8.39
C PRO A 60 -14.19 -0.62 9.83
N GLY A 61 -14.71 0.40 10.53
CA GLY A 61 -15.23 0.29 11.89
C GLY A 61 -14.23 0.37 13.05
N ARG A 62 -12.93 0.66 12.86
CA ARG A 62 -11.95 0.68 13.99
C ARG A 62 -10.97 1.86 14.09
N GLY A 63 -11.25 3.00 13.44
CA GLY A 63 -10.41 4.20 13.61
C GLY A 63 -10.31 5.09 12.37
N GLY A 64 -11.46 5.33 11.71
CA GLY A 64 -11.54 6.24 10.56
C GLY A 64 -10.96 5.64 9.29
N ALA A 65 -11.73 4.81 8.59
CA ALA A 65 -11.55 4.69 7.16
C ALA A 65 -11.91 6.05 6.56
N TYR A 66 -10.93 6.80 6.02
CA TYR A 66 -11.23 7.84 5.03
C TYR A 66 -11.60 7.16 3.70
N THR A 67 -12.61 6.31 3.76
CA THR A 67 -13.32 5.84 2.58
C THR A 67 -14.45 6.84 2.38
N TYR A 68 -14.59 7.35 1.16
CA TYR A 68 -15.71 8.21 0.77
C TYR A 68 -17.02 7.44 1.04
N ASP A 69 -17.73 7.81 2.09
CA ASP A 69 -19.01 7.24 2.56
C ASP A 69 -20.19 7.50 1.59
N TRP A 70 -19.91 7.89 0.34
CA TRP A 70 -20.92 8.46 -0.58
C TRP A 70 -20.93 7.84 -2.00
N ILE A 71 -20.20 6.75 -2.26
CA ILE A 71 -20.29 6.02 -3.55
C ILE A 71 -20.98 4.65 -3.35
N GLU A 72 -21.99 4.58 -2.48
CA GLU A 72 -22.78 3.34 -2.28
C GLU A 72 -24.30 3.59 -2.31
N THR A 73 -24.76 4.67 -2.95
CA THR A 73 -26.20 4.88 -3.17
C THR A 73 -26.47 5.57 -4.50
N SER A 74 -26.45 4.80 -5.59
CA SER A 74 -27.15 5.14 -6.83
C SER A 74 -27.57 3.88 -7.60
N SER A 75 -28.15 2.94 -6.86
CA SER A 75 -29.17 2.05 -7.45
C SER A 75 -30.49 2.39 -6.80
N ASP A 76 -31.07 3.49 -7.24
CA ASP A 76 -32.51 3.72 -7.37
C ASP A 76 -32.72 4.48 -8.69
#